data_AF-A0A7J8P5M5-F1
#
_entry.id   AF-A0A7J8P5M5-F1
#
_cell.length_a   1.000
_cell.length_b   1.000
_cell.length_c   1.000
_cell.angle_alpha   90.00
_cell.angle_beta   90.00
_cell.angle_gamma   90.00
#
_symmetry.space_group_name_H-M   'P 1'
#
loop_
_entity.id
_entity.type
_entity.pdbx_description
1 polymer ?
#
loop_
_entity_poly.entity_id
_entity_poly.type
_entity_poly.pdbx_seq_one_letter_code
_entity_poly.pdbx_strand_id
1 'polypeptide(L)'
;MALSLTVDAFCRLVKLHANLLYADLQDGISTGSNLLTAVEVLVSGPFDKQALLDSGIFCCLVQILNALLSLDEANQKPKITDSEESLPAEKDSVADGQACRLEVEGSIVHIMKALAGHPSAAQSLIEDDSLMLLFQTVANGSLTAFSRYKEGFVSVHVIQLHRHAMQILGLLLVNDNGGTAQYIHKHQLIRVLLIAVKDFNPDCGDPAYTVGIVDLLLECVELSYRPEAGDLSLREDIHNAHGYHF
;
A
#
# COMPACT_ATOMS: atom_id res chain seq x y z
N MET A 1 26.63 12.19 -13.94
CA MET A 1 26.72 10.94 -14.71
C MET A 1 27.13 9.75 -13.84
N ALA A 2 28.25 9.81 -13.09
CA ALA A 2 28.62 8.72 -12.17
C ALA A 2 27.60 8.47 -11.03
N LEU A 3 27.01 9.52 -10.45
CA LEU A 3 26.02 9.40 -9.36
C LEU A 3 24.73 8.67 -9.79
N SER A 4 24.28 8.86 -11.04
CA SER A 4 23.08 8.23 -11.61
C SER A 4 23.28 6.74 -11.85
N LEU A 5 24.47 6.32 -12.29
CA LEU A 5 24.82 4.90 -12.45
C LEU A 5 24.92 4.15 -11.11
N THR A 6 25.43 4.81 -10.07
CA THR A 6 25.48 4.24 -8.72
C THR A 6 24.09 4.11 -8.11
N VAL A 7 23.18 5.07 -8.38
CA VAL A 7 21.80 5.04 -7.88
C VAL A 7 20.97 4.00 -8.63
N ASP A 8 21.12 3.86 -9.95
CA ASP A 8 20.45 2.78 -10.71
C ASP A 8 20.93 1.39 -10.24
N ALA A 9 22.24 1.21 -10.04
CA ALA A 9 22.78 -0.03 -9.49
C ALA A 9 22.30 -0.30 -8.05
N PHE A 10 22.26 0.73 -7.20
CA PHE A 10 21.72 0.63 -5.84
C PHE A 10 20.24 0.28 -5.86
N CYS A 11 19.43 0.90 -6.72
CA CYS A 11 18.01 0.62 -6.77
C CYS A 11 17.68 -0.74 -7.38
N ARG A 12 18.48 -1.22 -8.35
CA ARG A 12 18.42 -2.63 -8.81
C ARG A 12 18.80 -3.59 -7.70
N LEU A 13 19.78 -3.24 -6.87
CA LEU A 13 20.16 -4.01 -5.68
C LEU A 13 19.03 -3.99 -4.64
N VAL A 14 18.35 -2.86 -4.45
CA VAL A 14 17.18 -2.73 -3.56
C VAL A 14 16.00 -3.52 -4.10
N LYS A 15 15.73 -3.53 -5.41
CA LYS A 15 14.71 -4.38 -6.03
C LYS A 15 15.01 -5.86 -5.84
N LEU A 16 16.28 -6.26 -6.01
CA LEU A 16 16.73 -7.63 -5.73
C LEU A 16 16.59 -8.00 -4.25
N HIS A 17 16.91 -7.08 -3.34
CA HIS A 17 16.82 -7.28 -1.91
C HIS A 17 15.41 -7.09 -1.34
N ALA A 18 14.50 -6.39 -2.02
CA ALA A 18 13.09 -6.30 -1.69
C ALA A 18 12.41 -7.67 -1.91
N ASN A 19 12.79 -8.35 -2.98
CA ASN A 19 12.40 -9.74 -3.22
C ASN A 19 13.02 -10.71 -2.19
N LEU A 20 14.21 -10.41 -1.67
CA LEU A 20 14.80 -11.14 -0.55
C LEU A 20 14.16 -10.79 0.79
N LEU A 21 13.76 -9.54 1.03
CA LEU A 21 12.98 -9.10 2.19
C LEU A 21 11.66 -9.85 2.26
N TYR A 22 11.00 -10.09 1.13
CA TYR A 22 9.81 -10.94 1.04
C TYR A 22 10.06 -12.38 1.51
N ALA A 23 11.27 -12.93 1.26
CA ALA A 23 11.67 -14.26 1.74
C ALA A 23 12.15 -14.22 3.22
N ASP A 24 12.93 -13.22 3.61
CA ASP A 24 13.45 -13.01 4.96
C ASP A 24 12.35 -12.65 5.96
N LEU A 25 11.24 -12.03 5.51
CA LEU A 25 10.02 -11.83 6.30
C LEU A 25 9.37 -13.14 6.75
N GLN A 26 9.67 -14.27 6.08
CA GLN A 26 9.28 -15.61 6.54
C GLN A 26 10.27 -16.21 7.56
N ASP A 27 11.56 -15.83 7.50
CA ASP A 27 12.64 -16.43 8.30
C ASP A 27 13.08 -15.58 9.51
N GLY A 28 12.57 -14.35 9.67
CA GLY A 28 12.78 -13.52 10.86
C GLY A 28 14.17 -12.86 10.98
N ILE A 29 14.93 -12.81 9.88
CA ILE A 29 16.30 -12.26 9.86
C ILE A 29 16.27 -10.83 9.27
N SER A 30 16.71 -9.83 10.04
CA SER A 30 16.62 -8.39 9.71
C SER A 30 17.72 -7.85 8.79
N THR A 31 18.20 -8.64 7.82
CA THR A 31 19.31 -8.26 6.93
C THR A 31 19.00 -7.04 6.07
N GLY A 32 17.72 -6.76 5.80
CA GLY A 32 17.26 -5.66 4.94
C GLY A 32 17.16 -4.26 5.60
N SER A 33 17.31 -4.14 6.92
CA SER A 33 17.09 -2.87 7.65
C SER A 33 18.04 -1.75 7.23
N ASN A 34 19.33 -2.07 7.06
CA ASN A 34 20.35 -1.11 6.60
C ASN A 34 20.01 -0.49 5.23
N LEU A 35 19.34 -1.25 4.38
CA LEU A 35 18.95 -0.80 3.05
C LEU A 35 17.76 0.15 3.10
N LEU A 36 16.76 -0.17 3.92
CA LEU A 36 15.62 0.70 4.17
C LEU A 36 16.08 2.03 4.78
N THR A 37 16.97 2.00 5.77
CA THR A 37 17.57 3.21 6.34
C THR A 37 18.27 4.06 5.27
N ALA A 38 19.02 3.44 4.35
CA ALA A 38 19.68 4.17 3.27
C ALA A 38 18.66 4.81 2.30
N VAL A 39 17.59 4.09 1.92
CA VAL A 39 16.53 4.64 1.07
C VAL A 39 15.77 5.76 1.78
N GLU A 40 15.48 5.60 3.07
CA GLU A 40 14.82 6.61 3.90
C GLU A 40 15.60 7.92 3.97
N VAL A 41 16.93 7.84 4.12
CA VAL A 41 17.81 9.01 4.05
C VAL A 41 17.75 9.67 2.66
N LEU A 42 17.71 8.87 1.58
CA LEU A 42 17.64 9.41 0.21
C LEU A 42 16.32 10.14 -0.06
N VAL A 43 15.17 9.57 0.33
CA VAL A 43 13.86 10.19 0.08
C VAL A 43 13.57 11.40 0.99
N SER A 44 14.24 11.48 2.14
CA SER A 44 14.15 12.61 3.08
C SER A 44 15.11 13.75 2.74
N GLY A 45 16.17 13.46 1.98
CA GLY A 45 17.15 14.45 1.55
C GLY A 45 16.72 15.25 0.31
N PRO A 46 17.52 16.25 -0.12
CA PRO A 46 17.29 17.01 -1.36
C PRO A 46 17.69 16.21 -2.62
N PHE A 47 17.46 14.89 -2.60
CA PHE A 47 17.80 14.00 -3.68
C PHE A 47 16.70 13.99 -4.75
N ASP A 48 17.09 13.69 -5.99
CA ASP A 48 16.16 13.55 -7.10
C ASP A 48 15.33 12.27 -6.95
N LYS A 49 14.08 12.42 -6.48
CA LYS A 49 13.14 11.32 -6.30
C LYS A 49 12.78 10.65 -7.63
N GLN A 50 12.91 11.33 -8.76
CA GLN A 50 12.63 10.74 -10.08
C GLN A 50 13.52 9.53 -10.35
N ALA A 51 14.82 9.61 -10.02
CA ALA A 51 15.74 8.48 -10.22
C ALA A 51 15.36 7.24 -9.38
N LEU A 52 14.73 7.43 -8.21
CA LEU A 52 14.21 6.35 -7.40
C LEU A 52 12.93 5.76 -8.03
N LEU A 53 12.05 6.60 -8.57
CA LEU A 53 10.84 6.13 -9.26
C LEU A 53 11.20 5.33 -10.52
N ASP A 54 12.13 5.84 -11.33
CA ASP A 54 12.59 5.20 -12.58
C ASP A 54 13.22 3.83 -12.35
N SER A 55 13.73 3.57 -11.14
CA SER A 55 14.25 2.26 -10.79
C SER A 55 13.18 1.21 -10.51
N GLY A 56 11.91 1.63 -10.43
CA GLY A 56 10.78 0.80 -10.02
C GLY A 56 10.76 0.45 -8.53
N ILE A 57 11.44 1.21 -7.66
CA ILE A 57 11.44 0.89 -6.22
C ILE A 57 10.03 1.01 -5.63
N PHE A 58 9.25 1.97 -6.12
CA PHE A 58 7.93 2.22 -5.56
C PHE A 58 6.98 1.06 -5.83
N CYS A 59 7.02 0.48 -7.05
CA CYS A 59 6.30 -0.76 -7.35
C CYS A 59 6.66 -1.88 -6.37
N CYS A 60 7.96 -2.09 -6.11
CA CYS A 60 8.40 -3.11 -5.17
C CYS A 60 7.88 -2.86 -3.75
N LEU A 61 7.86 -1.61 -3.29
CA LEU A 61 7.31 -1.26 -1.98
C LEU A 61 5.80 -1.51 -1.90
N VAL A 62 5.04 -1.30 -2.99
CA VAL A 62 3.61 -1.66 -3.05
C VAL A 62 3.42 -3.18 -2.93
N GLN A 63 4.26 -3.97 -3.62
CA GLN A 63 4.21 -5.43 -3.51
C GLN A 63 4.55 -5.92 -2.09
N ILE A 64 5.56 -5.31 -1.45
CA ILE A 64 5.92 -5.62 -0.06
C ILE A 64 4.77 -5.24 0.89
N LEU A 65 4.16 -4.05 0.73
CA LEU A 65 3.01 -3.65 1.54
C LEU A 65 1.87 -4.67 1.44
N ASN A 66 1.56 -5.13 0.23
CA ASN A 66 0.53 -6.14 0.03
C ASN A 66 0.89 -7.51 0.66
N ALA A 67 2.17 -7.88 0.62
CA ALA A 67 2.68 -9.09 1.29
C ALA A 67 2.51 -9.01 2.82
N LEU A 68 2.84 -7.86 3.40
CA LEU A 68 2.71 -7.60 4.84
C LEU A 68 1.25 -7.73 5.30
N LEU A 69 0.31 -7.24 4.49
CA LEU A 69 -1.13 -7.37 4.73
C LEU A 69 -1.60 -8.83 4.64
N SER A 70 -0.99 -9.64 3.76
CA SER A 70 -1.37 -11.05 3.57
C SER A 70 -0.79 -12.00 4.64
N LEU A 71 0.32 -11.62 5.29
CA LEU A 71 1.02 -12.44 6.29
C LEU A 71 0.19 -12.66 7.58
N ASP A 72 -0.63 -11.70 8.01
CA ASP A 72 -1.47 -11.86 9.21
C ASP A 72 -2.59 -12.90 8.96
N GLU A 73 -3.06 -13.03 7.72
CA GLU A 73 -4.11 -14.00 7.38
C GLU A 73 -3.62 -15.46 7.48
N ALA A 74 -2.34 -15.71 7.20
CA ALA A 74 -1.75 -17.06 7.23
C ALA A 74 -1.41 -17.51 8.66
N ASN A 75 -1.02 -16.58 9.54
CA ASN A 75 -0.59 -16.87 10.91
C ASN A 75 -1.77 -17.20 11.87
N GLN A 76 -3.01 -16.97 11.44
CA GLN A 76 -4.20 -17.14 12.30
C GLN A 76 -5.17 -18.23 11.83
N LYS A 77 -4.74 -19.16 10.96
CA LYS A 77 -5.54 -20.37 10.68
C LYS A 77 -5.79 -21.09 12.02
N PRO A 78 -7.04 -21.41 12.40
CA PRO A 78 -7.32 -21.92 13.74
C PRO A 78 -6.50 -23.18 14.01
N LYS A 79 -5.66 -23.12 15.06
CA LYS A 79 -5.17 -24.31 15.74
C LYS A 79 -6.42 -25.04 16.24
N ILE A 80 -6.85 -26.05 15.49
CA ILE A 80 -7.79 -27.05 16.00
C ILE A 80 -7.04 -27.71 17.15
N THR A 81 -7.36 -27.30 18.38
CA THR A 81 -6.93 -27.94 19.60
C THR A 81 -7.52 -29.33 19.64
N ASP A 82 -6.67 -30.34 19.53
CA ASP A 82 -6.83 -31.54 20.32
C ASP A 82 -5.52 -31.86 21.05
N SER A 83 -5.66 -31.96 22.36
CA SER A 83 -4.82 -32.64 23.33
C SER A 83 -3.56 -31.95 23.89
N GLU A 84 -3.63 -31.84 25.21
CA GLU A 84 -2.68 -31.42 26.23
C GLU A 84 -1.28 -32.04 26.10
N GLU A 85 -0.23 -31.21 26.15
CA GLU A 85 0.85 -31.36 27.14
C GLU A 85 1.71 -30.09 27.16
N SER A 86 1.72 -29.41 28.30
CA SER A 86 2.53 -28.22 28.58
C SER A 86 3.94 -28.60 29.03
N LEU A 87 4.96 -27.77 28.70
CA LEU A 87 6.09 -27.27 29.53
C LEU A 87 7.20 -26.63 28.64
N PRO A 88 8.09 -25.77 29.17
CA PRO A 88 7.91 -24.39 29.61
C PRO A 88 8.47 -23.35 28.59
N ALA A 89 8.08 -22.10 28.79
CA ALA A 89 8.37 -20.94 27.94
C ALA A 89 9.86 -20.53 27.90
N GLU A 90 10.43 -20.49 26.69
CA GLU A 90 11.46 -19.50 26.34
C GLU A 90 10.76 -18.18 25.97
N LYS A 91 10.48 -17.38 27.00
CA LYS A 91 10.19 -15.96 26.85
C LYS A 91 11.53 -15.26 26.67
N ASP A 92 11.87 -14.87 25.44
CA ASP A 92 12.65 -13.65 25.14
C ASP A 92 12.89 -13.40 23.63
N SER A 93 12.56 -14.33 22.72
CA SER A 93 12.79 -14.14 21.27
C SER A 93 11.62 -13.53 20.48
N VAL A 94 10.37 -13.72 20.93
CA VAL A 94 9.17 -13.31 20.17
C VAL A 94 8.93 -11.79 20.23
N ALA A 95 9.27 -11.15 21.35
CA ALA A 95 9.07 -9.72 21.53
C ALA A 95 10.04 -8.87 20.69
N ASP A 96 11.28 -9.33 20.52
CA ASP A 96 12.33 -8.65 19.77
C ASP A 96 12.05 -8.69 18.25
N GLY A 97 11.61 -9.84 17.73
CA GLY A 97 11.23 -10.00 16.33
C GLY A 97 10.01 -9.16 15.92
N GLN A 98 9.01 -9.01 16.81
CA GLN A 98 7.84 -8.20 16.53
C GLN A 98 8.13 -6.69 16.52
N ALA A 99 9.00 -6.22 17.43
CA ALA A 99 9.44 -4.82 17.44
C ALA A 99 10.24 -4.47 16.17
N CYS A 100 11.16 -5.35 15.77
CA CYS A 100 11.95 -5.18 14.54
C CYS A 100 11.05 -5.16 13.28
N ARG A 101 10.01 -6.00 13.23
CA ARG A 101 9.05 -6.01 12.13
C ARG A 101 8.28 -4.69 12.02
N LEU A 102 7.77 -4.15 13.13
CA LEU A 102 7.03 -2.89 13.12
C LEU A 102 7.90 -1.70 12.70
N GLU A 103 9.18 -1.71 13.06
CA GLU A 103 10.16 -0.72 12.60
C GLU A 103 10.34 -0.76 11.08
N VAL A 104 10.50 -1.95 10.51
CA VAL A 104 10.61 -2.17 9.07
C VAL A 104 9.35 -1.71 8.33
N GLU A 105 8.17 -2.09 8.82
CA GLU A 105 6.87 -1.64 8.26
C GLU A 105 6.74 -0.12 8.30
N GLY A 106 7.14 0.50 9.42
CA GLY A 106 7.15 1.96 9.58
C GLY A 106 8.05 2.66 8.56
N SER A 107 9.28 2.17 8.38
CA SER A 107 10.23 2.73 7.40
C SER A 107 9.69 2.59 5.95
N ILE A 108 9.13 1.43 5.61
CA ILE A 108 8.50 1.19 4.29
C ILE A 108 7.40 2.21 4.02
N VAL A 109 6.46 2.38 4.96
CA VAL A 109 5.35 3.34 4.81
C VAL A 109 5.87 4.77 4.70
N HIS A 110 6.90 5.13 5.48
CA HIS A 110 7.48 6.46 5.43
C HIS A 110 8.11 6.76 4.05
N ILE A 111 8.88 5.81 3.52
CA ILE A 111 9.48 5.89 2.18
C ILE A 111 8.39 6.03 1.12
N MET A 112 7.35 5.18 1.16
CA MET A 112 6.24 5.23 0.21
C MET A 112 5.53 6.59 0.22
N LYS A 113 5.27 7.17 1.39
CA LYS A 113 4.67 8.51 1.51
C LYS A 113 5.58 9.59 0.93
N ALA A 114 6.88 9.51 1.19
CA ALA A 114 7.85 10.47 0.67
C ALA A 114 7.96 10.43 -0.86
N LEU A 115 7.86 9.22 -1.46
CA LEU A 115 7.82 9.03 -2.91
C LEU A 115 6.48 9.45 -3.52
N ALA A 116 5.36 9.13 -2.87
CA ALA A 116 4.02 9.47 -3.34
C ALA A 116 3.77 10.98 -3.49
N GLY A 117 4.53 11.81 -2.77
CA GLY A 117 4.51 13.26 -2.93
C GLY A 117 5.15 13.78 -4.22
N HIS A 118 5.70 12.91 -5.08
CA HIS A 118 6.30 13.31 -6.36
C HIS A 118 5.28 13.20 -7.52
N PRO A 119 5.19 14.18 -8.44
CA PRO A 119 4.17 14.17 -9.49
C PRO A 119 4.16 12.94 -10.40
N SER A 120 5.34 12.42 -10.77
CA SER A 120 5.47 11.21 -11.60
C SER A 120 5.25 9.90 -10.85
N ALA A 121 4.99 9.93 -9.53
CA ALA A 121 4.97 8.73 -8.72
C ALA A 121 3.82 7.79 -9.09
N ALA A 122 2.63 8.32 -9.36
CA ALA A 122 1.49 7.50 -9.77
C ALA A 122 1.75 6.84 -11.13
N GLN A 123 2.35 7.57 -12.09
CA GLN A 123 2.74 7.03 -13.39
C GLN A 123 3.75 5.90 -13.27
N SER A 124 4.68 5.96 -12.31
CA SER A 124 5.66 4.88 -12.11
C SER A 124 5.03 3.52 -11.73
N LEU A 125 3.78 3.52 -11.27
CA LEU A 125 3.08 2.32 -10.78
C LEU A 125 2.16 1.66 -11.82
N ILE A 126 2.04 2.21 -13.04
CA ILE A 126 1.06 1.72 -14.04
C ILE A 126 1.60 0.57 -14.89
N GLU A 127 2.92 0.36 -14.92
CA GLU A 127 3.56 -0.64 -15.80
C GLU A 127 3.36 -2.09 -15.33
N ASP A 128 3.18 -2.31 -14.04
CA ASP A 128 3.14 -3.64 -13.42
C ASP A 128 1.92 -3.87 -12.51
N ASP A 129 0.83 -3.15 -12.77
CA ASP A 129 -0.42 -3.20 -12.01
C ASP A 129 -0.29 -2.84 -10.51
N SER A 130 0.85 -2.30 -10.08
CA SER A 130 1.04 -1.85 -8.69
C SER A 130 0.02 -0.77 -8.29
N LEU A 131 -0.35 0.13 -9.19
CA LEU A 131 -1.40 1.12 -8.91
C LEU A 131 -2.76 0.43 -8.65
N MET A 132 -3.13 -0.52 -9.50
CA MET A 132 -4.35 -1.31 -9.33
C MET A 132 -4.35 -2.09 -8.00
N LEU A 133 -3.21 -2.69 -7.64
CA LEU A 133 -3.05 -3.40 -6.38
C LEU A 133 -3.30 -2.48 -5.18
N LEU A 134 -2.77 -1.26 -5.20
CA LEU A 134 -2.99 -0.29 -4.12
C LEU A 134 -4.47 0.11 -3.98
N PHE A 135 -5.18 0.31 -5.09
CA PHE A 135 -6.64 0.53 -5.06
C PHE A 135 -7.39 -0.64 -4.41
N GLN A 136 -7.02 -1.88 -4.76
CA GLN A 136 -7.60 -3.08 -4.16
C GLN A 136 -7.28 -3.20 -2.68
N THR A 137 -6.04 -2.92 -2.27
CA THR A 137 -5.63 -2.87 -0.87
C THR A 137 -6.49 -1.91 -0.06
N VAL A 138 -6.78 -0.72 -0.59
CA VAL A 138 -7.65 0.26 0.08
C VAL A 138 -9.10 -0.23 0.15
N ALA A 139 -9.66 -0.74 -0.95
CA ALA A 139 -11.02 -1.26 -0.96
C ALA A 139 -11.21 -2.44 0.02
N ASN A 140 -10.24 -3.36 0.06
CA ASN A 140 -10.24 -4.51 0.97
C ASN A 140 -10.20 -4.09 2.45
N GLY A 141 -9.63 -2.92 2.74
CA GLY A 141 -9.71 -2.32 4.07
C GLY A 141 -11.17 -2.28 4.56
N SER A 142 -12.03 -1.59 3.80
CA SER A 142 -13.45 -1.42 4.12
C SER A 142 -14.24 -2.73 4.01
N LEU A 143 -13.99 -3.52 2.96
CA LEU A 143 -14.78 -4.71 2.64
C LEU A 143 -14.54 -5.88 3.59
N THR A 144 -13.29 -6.09 4.04
CA THR A 144 -12.93 -7.32 4.76
C THR A 144 -12.12 -7.06 6.03
N ALA A 145 -11.09 -6.22 5.97
CA ALA A 145 -10.13 -6.10 7.07
C ALA A 145 -10.76 -5.54 8.36
N PHE A 146 -11.57 -4.49 8.29
CA PHE A 146 -12.21 -3.92 9.48
C PHE A 146 -13.23 -4.86 10.14
N SER A 147 -14.00 -5.62 9.36
CA SER A 147 -14.90 -6.66 9.91
C SER A 147 -14.10 -7.73 10.65
N ARG A 148 -13.06 -8.25 10.00
CA ARG A 148 -12.17 -9.25 10.59
C ARG A 148 -11.46 -8.74 11.85
N TYR A 149 -11.13 -7.45 11.91
CA TYR A 149 -10.53 -6.85 13.10
C TYR A 149 -11.50 -6.84 14.27
N LYS A 150 -12.76 -6.46 14.01
CA LYS A 150 -13.82 -6.49 15.02
C LYS A 150 -14.10 -7.91 15.53
N GLU A 151 -13.96 -8.90 14.66
CA GLU A 151 -14.08 -10.32 14.98
C GLU A 151 -12.81 -10.91 15.64
N GLY A 152 -11.72 -10.15 15.72
CA GLY A 152 -10.45 -10.57 16.35
C GLY A 152 -9.54 -11.43 15.46
N PHE A 153 -9.82 -11.54 14.15
CA PHE A 153 -9.05 -12.35 13.20
C PHE A 153 -7.88 -11.63 12.54
N VAL A 154 -7.82 -10.30 12.67
CA VAL A 154 -6.65 -9.51 12.26
C VAL A 154 -6.29 -8.57 13.38
N SER A 155 -5.02 -8.23 13.45
CA SER A 155 -4.49 -7.37 14.50
C SER A 155 -4.57 -5.89 14.12
N VAL A 156 -4.41 -5.02 15.13
CA VAL A 156 -4.51 -3.56 14.92
C VAL A 156 -3.47 -3.03 13.92
N HIS A 157 -2.30 -3.68 13.80
CA HIS A 157 -1.26 -3.25 12.87
C HIS A 157 -1.71 -3.36 11.41
N VAL A 158 -2.43 -4.42 11.04
CA VAL A 158 -3.00 -4.60 9.69
C VAL A 158 -3.96 -3.47 9.35
N ILE A 159 -4.80 -3.08 10.31
CA ILE A 159 -5.71 -1.94 10.16
C ILE A 159 -4.94 -0.64 9.93
N GLN A 160 -3.82 -0.43 10.64
CA GLN A 160 -2.98 0.74 10.41
C GLN A 160 -2.32 0.72 9.02
N LEU A 161 -1.87 -0.44 8.54
CA LEU A 161 -1.33 -0.59 7.19
C LEU A 161 -2.38 -0.25 6.12
N HIS A 162 -3.64 -0.66 6.27
CA HIS A 162 -4.73 -0.24 5.37
C HIS A 162 -4.98 1.26 5.39
N ARG A 163 -4.87 1.91 6.57
CA ARG A 163 -4.96 3.39 6.68
C ARG A 163 -3.77 4.07 5.99
N HIS A 164 -2.56 3.50 6.11
CA HIS A 164 -1.40 4.01 5.41
C HIS A 164 -1.49 3.83 3.89
N ALA A 165 -1.99 2.69 3.41
CA ALA A 165 -2.26 2.46 1.99
C ALA A 165 -3.21 3.53 1.42
N MET A 166 -4.28 3.85 2.15
CA MET A 166 -5.23 4.92 1.79
C MET A 166 -4.55 6.28 1.70
N GLN A 167 -3.72 6.63 2.68
CA GLN A 167 -2.97 7.89 2.68
C GLN A 167 -1.98 7.97 1.50
N ILE A 168 -1.27 6.88 1.20
CA ILE A 168 -0.33 6.79 0.08
C ILE A 168 -1.10 6.96 -1.24
N LEU A 169 -2.24 6.30 -1.41
CA LEU A 169 -3.08 6.45 -2.59
C LEU A 169 -3.61 7.87 -2.74
N GLY A 170 -4.05 8.52 -1.65
CA GLY A 170 -4.47 9.91 -1.67
C GLY A 170 -3.34 10.85 -2.11
N LEU A 171 -2.12 10.66 -1.58
CA LEU A 171 -0.95 11.42 -2.00
C LEU A 171 -0.66 11.23 -3.50
N LEU A 172 -0.74 10.01 -4.01
CA LEU A 172 -0.55 9.73 -5.43
C LEU A 172 -1.54 10.50 -6.30
N LEU A 173 -2.83 10.43 -5.98
CA LEU A 173 -3.89 11.11 -6.74
C LEU A 173 -3.75 12.63 -6.67
N VAL A 174 -3.47 13.17 -5.48
CA VAL A 174 -3.33 14.62 -5.28
C VAL A 174 -2.11 15.19 -6.03
N ASN A 175 -1.04 14.41 -6.23
CA ASN A 175 0.18 14.90 -6.88
C ASN A 175 0.28 14.57 -8.38
N ASP A 176 -0.48 13.61 -8.90
CA ASP A 176 -0.44 13.22 -10.32
C ASP A 176 -1.10 14.27 -11.23
N ASN A 177 -0.45 14.68 -12.32
CA ASN A 177 -0.97 15.75 -13.19
C ASN A 177 -2.14 15.33 -14.12
N GLY A 178 -2.73 14.15 -13.89
CA GLY A 178 -3.80 13.57 -14.70
C GLY A 178 -3.33 12.42 -15.60
N GLY A 179 -2.02 12.17 -15.71
CA GLY A 179 -1.48 11.16 -16.61
C GLY A 179 -1.88 9.72 -16.25
N THR A 180 -2.33 9.47 -15.01
CA THR A 180 -2.87 8.16 -14.60
C THR A 180 -4.38 8.01 -14.80
N ALA A 181 -5.10 9.07 -15.20
CA ALA A 181 -6.55 9.03 -15.32
C ALA A 181 -7.02 7.96 -16.33
N GLN A 182 -6.34 7.84 -17.48
CA GLN A 182 -6.66 6.82 -18.49
C GLN A 182 -6.48 5.40 -17.94
N TYR A 183 -5.45 5.17 -17.11
CA TYR A 183 -5.23 3.88 -16.47
C TYR A 183 -6.35 3.56 -15.48
N ILE A 184 -6.73 4.53 -14.63
CA ILE A 184 -7.85 4.40 -13.67
C ILE A 184 -9.15 4.02 -14.39
N HIS A 185 -9.46 4.69 -15.50
CA HIS A 185 -10.65 4.40 -16.32
C HIS A 185 -10.59 3.00 -16.93
N LYS A 186 -9.50 2.68 -17.64
CA LYS A 186 -9.34 1.39 -18.34
C LYS A 186 -9.43 0.20 -17.39
N HIS A 187 -8.88 0.33 -16.19
CA HIS A 187 -8.88 -0.72 -15.17
C HIS A 187 -10.09 -0.65 -14.22
N GLN A 188 -11.06 0.26 -14.47
CA GLN A 188 -12.29 0.43 -13.68
C GLN A 188 -12.02 0.64 -12.18
N LEU A 189 -10.96 1.35 -11.82
CA LEU A 189 -10.54 1.48 -10.42
C LEU A 189 -11.54 2.32 -9.59
N ILE A 190 -12.31 3.20 -10.22
CA ILE A 190 -13.46 3.88 -9.61
C ILE A 190 -14.49 2.88 -9.09
N ARG A 191 -14.77 1.83 -9.88
CA ARG A 191 -15.73 0.78 -9.49
C ARG A 191 -15.22 0.00 -8.27
N VAL A 192 -13.91 -0.25 -8.17
CA VAL A 192 -13.28 -0.92 -7.02
C VAL A 192 -13.57 -0.16 -5.73
N LEU A 193 -13.34 1.16 -5.72
CA LEU A 193 -13.64 2.01 -4.55
C LEU A 193 -15.15 2.13 -4.28
N LEU A 194 -15.98 2.25 -5.32
CA LEU A 194 -17.43 2.35 -5.15
C LEU A 194 -18.06 1.12 -4.52
N ILE A 195 -17.60 -0.08 -4.88
CA ILE A 195 -18.07 -1.32 -4.23
C ILE A 195 -17.79 -1.26 -2.72
N ALA A 196 -16.60 -0.80 -2.32
CA ALA A 196 -16.23 -0.67 -0.92
C ALA A 196 -17.09 0.33 -0.11
N VAL A 197 -17.67 1.33 -0.78
CA VAL A 197 -18.61 2.29 -0.17
C VAL A 197 -20.04 1.74 -0.17
N LYS A 198 -20.48 1.13 -1.28
CA LYS A 198 -21.86 0.62 -1.44
C LYS A 198 -22.14 -0.57 -0.54
N ASP A 199 -21.15 -1.44 -0.36
CA ASP A 199 -21.28 -2.65 0.43
C ASP A 199 -20.85 -2.43 1.90
N PHE A 200 -20.72 -1.16 2.32
CA PHE A 200 -20.39 -0.81 3.70
C PHE A 200 -21.43 -1.38 4.67
N ASN A 201 -20.96 -2.16 5.64
CA ASN A 201 -21.79 -2.68 6.72
C ASN A 201 -21.59 -1.83 8.00
N PRO A 202 -22.61 -1.09 8.47
CA PRO A 202 -22.51 -0.29 9.69
C PRO A 202 -22.31 -1.12 10.96
N ASP A 203 -22.65 -2.40 10.95
CA ASP A 203 -22.51 -3.27 12.11
C ASP A 203 -21.06 -3.70 12.35
N CYS A 204 -20.18 -3.68 11.34
CA CYS A 204 -18.80 -4.15 11.48
C CYS A 204 -17.72 -3.30 10.79
N GLY A 205 -18.08 -2.40 9.87
CA GLY A 205 -17.14 -1.52 9.19
C GLY A 205 -16.69 -0.32 10.03
N ASP A 206 -15.64 0.37 9.56
CA ASP A 206 -15.15 1.62 10.14
C ASP A 206 -15.66 2.82 9.31
N PRO A 207 -16.62 3.61 9.83
CA PRO A 207 -17.21 4.72 9.08
C PRO A 207 -16.17 5.75 8.62
N ALA A 208 -15.17 6.04 9.47
CA ALA A 208 -14.12 7.01 9.14
C ALA A 208 -13.26 6.54 7.96
N TYR A 209 -12.92 5.25 7.91
CA TYR A 209 -12.21 4.66 6.77
C TYR A 209 -13.06 4.72 5.50
N THR A 210 -14.34 4.34 5.57
CA THR A 210 -15.22 4.38 4.40
C THR A 210 -15.42 5.81 3.87
N VAL A 211 -15.52 6.81 4.75
CA VAL A 211 -15.51 8.23 4.35
C VAL A 211 -14.20 8.59 3.64
N GLY A 212 -13.06 8.10 4.12
CA GLY A 212 -11.78 8.27 3.42
C GLY A 212 -11.77 7.68 2.00
N ILE A 213 -12.52 6.60 1.74
CA ILE A 213 -12.69 6.09 0.36
C ILE A 213 -13.54 7.04 -0.50
N VAL A 214 -14.55 7.68 0.09
CA VAL A 214 -15.34 8.73 -0.60
C VAL A 214 -14.46 9.91 -0.96
N ASP A 215 -13.56 10.33 -0.07
CA ASP A 215 -12.59 11.38 -0.37
C ASP A 215 -11.67 10.97 -1.54
N LEU A 216 -11.19 9.72 -1.57
CA LEU A 216 -10.40 9.21 -2.71
C LEU A 216 -11.18 9.18 -4.03
N LEU A 217 -12.48 8.91 -4.01
CA LEU A 217 -13.33 8.99 -5.19
C LEU A 217 -13.42 10.42 -5.72
N LEU A 218 -13.51 11.41 -4.81
CA LEU A 218 -13.46 12.82 -5.18
C LEU A 218 -12.10 13.19 -5.78
N GLU A 219 -10.99 12.75 -5.17
CA GLU A 219 -9.64 12.95 -5.70
C GLU A 219 -9.46 12.35 -7.10
N CYS A 220 -10.05 11.19 -7.38
CA CYS A 220 -10.05 10.63 -8.73
C CYS A 220 -10.83 11.51 -9.73
N VAL A 221 -11.94 12.10 -9.31
CA VAL A 221 -12.70 13.03 -10.16
C VAL A 221 -11.87 14.29 -10.43
N GLU A 222 -11.25 14.87 -9.40
CA GLU A 222 -10.38 16.04 -9.52
C GLU A 222 -9.17 15.77 -10.42
N LEU A 223 -8.57 14.58 -10.30
CA LEU A 223 -7.50 14.11 -11.17
C LEU A 223 -7.87 14.18 -12.66
N SER A 224 -9.10 13.78 -13.01
CA SER A 224 -9.57 13.77 -14.40
C SER A 224 -9.79 15.16 -15.01
N TYR A 225 -9.83 16.22 -14.18
CA TYR A 225 -9.88 17.60 -14.68
C TYR A 225 -8.49 18.21 -14.89
N ARG A 226 -7.41 17.48 -14.61
CA ARG A 226 -6.04 17.99 -14.76
C ARG A 226 -5.57 17.89 -16.22
N PRO A 227 -4.58 18.71 -16.63
CA PRO A 227 -4.22 18.86 -18.05
C PRO A 227 -3.81 17.57 -18.76
N GLU A 228 -3.16 16.62 -18.07
CA GLU A 228 -2.69 15.38 -18.69
C GLU A 228 -3.79 14.31 -18.84
N ALA A 229 -4.97 14.51 -18.25
CA ALA A 229 -6.09 13.58 -18.38
C ALA A 229 -6.81 13.67 -19.75
N GLY A 230 -6.60 14.76 -20.49
CA GLY A 230 -7.26 15.01 -21.77
C GLY A 230 -8.78 15.18 -21.61
N ASP A 231 -9.56 14.55 -22.49
CA ASP A 231 -11.03 14.63 -22.49
C ASP A 231 -11.70 13.58 -21.57
N LEU A 232 -10.91 12.83 -20.80
CA LEU A 232 -11.41 11.75 -19.95
C LEU A 232 -12.10 12.31 -18.69
N SER A 233 -13.28 11.81 -18.36
CA SER A 233 -14.03 12.21 -17.15
C SER A 233 -14.27 11.01 -16.23
N LEU A 234 -13.51 10.90 -15.13
CA LEU A 234 -13.72 9.85 -14.12
C LEU A 234 -15.02 10.03 -13.33
N ARG A 235 -15.64 11.22 -13.43
CA ARG A 235 -17.01 11.47 -12.92
C ARG A 235 -18.04 10.59 -13.63
N GLU A 236 -17.87 10.36 -14.93
CA GLU A 236 -18.79 9.50 -15.69
C GLU A 236 -18.67 8.04 -15.24
N ASP A 237 -17.47 7.60 -14.87
CA ASP A 237 -17.27 6.25 -14.33
C ASP A 237 -18.04 6.03 -13.02
N ILE A 238 -18.15 7.06 -12.17
CA ILE A 238 -19.01 7.00 -10.97
C ILE A 238 -20.47 6.81 -11.36
N HIS A 239 -20.95 7.60 -12.32
CA HIS A 239 -22.34 7.52 -12.79
C HIS A 239 -22.64 6.14 -13.41
N ASN A 240 -21.74 5.64 -14.25
CA ASN A 240 -21.85 4.36 -14.96
C ASN A 240 -21.76 3.15 -14.01
N ALA A 241 -20.95 3.25 -12.95
CA ALA A 241 -20.88 2.24 -11.90
C ALA A 241 -22.09 2.25 -10.94
N HIS A 242 -23.16 2.98 -11.30
CA HIS A 242 -24.37 3.15 -10.50
C HIS A 242 -24.05 3.77 -9.13
N GLY A 243 -23.04 4.65 -9.07
CA GLY A 243 -22.52 5.28 -7.86
C GLY A 243 -23.37 6.47 -7.36
N TYR A 244 -24.69 6.38 -7.49
CA TYR A 244 -25.74 7.43 -7.39
C TYR A 244 -26.17 8.01 -8.74
N HIS A 245 -27.48 7.89 -9.02
CA HIS A 245 -28.20 8.59 -10.08
C HIS A 245 -28.90 9.80 -9.47
N PHE A 246 -28.29 10.97 -9.53
CA PHE A 246 -28.96 12.26 -9.32
C PHE A 246 -28.53 13.24 -10.39
#